data_AF-A0A847M873-F1
#
_entry.id   AF-A0A847M873-F1
#
_cell.length_a   1.000
_cell.length_b   1.000
_cell.length_c   1.000
_cell.angle_alpha   90.00
_cell.angle_beta   90.00
_cell.angle_gamma   90.00
#
_symmetry.space_group_name_H-M   'P 1'
#
loop_
_entity.id
_entity.type
_entity.pdbx_description
1 polymer ?
#
loop_
_entity_poly.entity_id
_entity_poly.type
_entity_poly.pdbx_seq_one_letter_code
_entity_poly.pdbx_strand_id
1 'polypeptide(L)' 'ADPQPGDILAVQSTGAYSYSMASNYNRFTRPAMVMVNDGHADLIVRRETLEDLVRCDMVPTRLA' A
#
# COMPACT_ATOMS: atom_id res chain seq x y z
N ALA A 1 18.67 -1.70 21.95
CA ALA A 1 17.94 -0.45 22.15
C ALA A 1 16.50 -0.72 21.75
N ASP A 2 15.53 -0.23 22.52
CA ASP A 2 14.13 -0.41 22.19
C ASP A 2 13.73 0.54 21.04
N PRO A 3 12.88 0.09 20.12
CA PRO A 3 12.43 0.92 19.01
C PRO A 3 11.70 2.16 19.53
N GLN A 4 11.98 3.29 18.92
CA GLN A 4 11.38 4.59 19.26
C GLN A 4 10.48 5.10 18.12
N PRO A 5 9.51 5.98 18.43
CA PRO A 5 8.76 6.67 17.38
C PRO A 5 9.71 7.38 16.39
N GLY A 6 9.54 7.08 15.10
CA GLY A 6 10.38 7.60 14.02
C GLY A 6 11.41 6.60 13.47
N ASP A 7 11.67 5.49 14.17
CA ASP A 7 12.53 4.43 13.67
C ASP A 7 11.90 3.70 12.48
N ILE A 8 12.75 3.27 11.53
CA ILE A 8 12.33 2.46 10.38
C ILE A 8 12.62 1.00 10.68
N LEU A 9 11.58 0.17 10.63
CA LEU A 9 11.67 -1.27 10.82
C LEU A 9 11.56 -2.00 9.49
N ALA A 10 12.38 -3.04 9.30
CA ALA A 10 12.32 -3.92 8.13
C ALA A 10 11.73 -5.27 8.51
N VAL A 11 10.61 -5.65 7.88
CA VAL A 11 10.02 -6.98 8.00
C VAL A 11 10.51 -7.84 6.83
N GLN A 12 11.31 -8.85 7.15
CA GLN A 12 11.92 -9.75 6.17
C GLN A 12 10.93 -10.79 5.64
N SER A 13 11.28 -11.44 4.53
CA SER A 13 10.51 -12.54 3.93
C SER A 13 9.09 -12.18 3.47
N THR A 14 8.87 -10.92 3.07
CA THR A 14 7.58 -10.39 2.61
C THR A 14 7.38 -10.47 1.09
N GLY A 15 8.30 -11.10 0.36
CA GLY A 15 8.25 -11.17 -1.12
C GLY A 15 7.13 -12.04 -1.68
N ALA A 16 6.66 -13.04 -0.93
CA ALA A 16 5.56 -13.91 -1.33
C ALA A 16 4.34 -13.68 -0.42
N TYR A 17 3.14 -13.75 -1.00
CA TYR A 17 1.84 -13.70 -0.32
C TYR A 17 1.51 -12.44 0.50
N SER A 18 2.43 -11.46 0.61
CA SER A 18 2.19 -10.23 1.36
C SER A 18 1.39 -9.23 0.53
N TYR A 19 2.01 -8.61 -0.48
CA TYR A 19 1.31 -7.63 -1.32
C TYR A 19 0.14 -8.26 -2.09
N SER A 20 0.24 -9.52 -2.50
CA SER A 20 -0.83 -10.22 -3.23
C SER A 20 -2.08 -10.46 -2.39
N MET A 21 -1.98 -10.44 -1.05
CA MET A 21 -3.11 -10.54 -0.14
C MET A 21 -3.45 -9.22 0.55
N ALA A 22 -2.81 -8.10 0.16
CA ALA A 22 -3.07 -6.79 0.73
C ALA A 22 -4.50 -6.32 0.41
N SER A 23 -5.17 -5.73 1.40
CA SER A 23 -6.55 -5.27 1.30
C SER A 23 -6.71 -3.86 1.85
N ASN A 24 -7.85 -3.24 1.55
CA ASN A 24 -8.24 -1.94 2.08
C ASN A 24 -9.16 -2.06 3.33
N TYR A 25 -9.01 -3.10 4.15
CA TYR A 25 -9.96 -3.47 5.21
C TYR A 25 -10.38 -2.33 6.16
N ASN A 26 -9.47 -1.41 6.47
CA ASN A 26 -9.74 -0.22 7.29
C ASN A 26 -9.74 1.08 6.47
N ARG A 27 -10.09 1.02 5.18
CA ARG A 27 -9.99 2.13 4.23
C ARG A 27 -8.57 2.73 4.13
N PHE A 28 -7.55 1.92 4.43
CA PHE A 28 -6.16 2.30 4.15
C PHE A 28 -5.81 1.99 2.70
N THR A 29 -5.15 2.93 2.05
CA THR A 29 -4.60 2.78 0.70
C THR A 29 -3.48 1.74 0.70
N ARG A 30 -3.48 0.81 -0.26
CA ARG A 30 -2.37 -0.15 -0.39
C ARG A 30 -1.06 0.59 -0.69
N PRO A 31 0.08 0.13 -0.13
CA PRO A 31 1.35 0.81 -0.24
C PRO A 31 1.93 0.71 -1.67
N ALA A 32 2.95 1.53 -1.93
CA ALA A 32 3.78 1.37 -3.12
C ALA A 32 4.70 0.14 -3.01
N MET A 33 5.14 -0.39 -4.14
CA MET A 33 6.24 -1.35 -4.23
C MET A 33 7.36 -0.78 -5.09
N VAL A 34 8.59 -1.00 -4.64
CA VAL A 34 9.82 -0.56 -5.30
C VAL A 34 10.64 -1.78 -5.68
N MET A 35 11.17 -1.81 -6.89
CA MET A 35 12.19 -2.76 -7.33
C MET A 35 13.56 -2.10 -7.14
N VAL A 36 14.49 -2.84 -6.55
CA VAL A 36 15.88 -2.39 -6.42
C VAL A 36 16.77 -3.32 -7.22
N ASN A 37 17.55 -2.77 -8.16
CA ASN A 37 18.53 -3.50 -8.94
C ASN A 37 19.71 -2.58 -9.29
N ASP A 38 20.94 -3.08 -9.19
CA ASP A 38 22.17 -2.34 -9.52
C ASP A 38 22.26 -0.94 -8.88
N GLY A 39 21.81 -0.80 -7.63
CA GLY A 39 21.82 0.49 -6.91
C GLY A 39 20.72 1.47 -7.33
N HIS A 40 19.88 1.11 -8.29
CA HIS A 40 18.69 1.86 -8.68
C HIS A 40 17.45 1.37 -7.94
N ALA A 41 16.52 2.28 -7.67
CA ALA A 41 15.27 2.01 -6.98
C ALA A 41 14.10 2.62 -7.77
N ASP A 42 13.29 1.77 -8.37
CA ASP A 42 12.21 2.17 -9.27
C ASP A 42 10.84 1.76 -8.72
N LEU A 43 9.88 2.67 -8.82
CA LEU A 43 8.50 2.39 -8.45
C LEU A 43 7.88 1.42 -9.47
N ILE A 44 7.59 0.19 -9.04
CA ILE A 44 6.94 -0.82 -9.89
C ILE A 44 5.44 -0.93 -9.63
N VAL A 45 4.98 -0.49 -8.45
CA VAL A 45 3.56 -0.30 -8.16
C VAL A 45 3.39 0.98 -7.36
N ARG A 46 2.58 1.90 -7.87
CA ARG A 46 2.25 3.15 -7.16
C ARG A 46 1.37 2.89 -5.95
N ARG A 47 1.53 3.71 -4.92
CA ARG A 47 0.60 3.75 -3.78
C ARG A 47 -0.81 4.12 -4.30
N GLU A 48 -1.83 3.52 -3.71
CA GLU A 48 -3.22 3.92 -3.98
C GLU A 48 -3.52 5.30 -3.40
N THR A 49 -4.38 6.05 -4.07
CA THR A 49 -4.92 7.30 -3.54
C THR A 49 -6.28 7.05 -2.87
N LEU A 50 -6.86 8.09 -2.26
CA LEU A 50 -8.22 8.00 -1.72
C LEU A 50 -9.25 7.82 -2.84
N GLU A 51 -8.99 8.37 -4.03
CA GLU A 51 -9.83 8.17 -5.21
C GLU A 51 -9.80 6.71 -5.68
N ASP A 52 -8.62 6.07 -5.70
CA ASP A 52 -8.53 4.64 -6.03
C ASP A 52 -9.34 3.78 -5.06
N LEU A 53 -9.39 4.17 -3.79
CA LEU A 53 -10.07 3.45 -2.72
C LEU A 53 -11.59 3.45 -2.88
N VAL A 54 -12.15 4.50 -3.47
CA VAL A 54 -13.61 4.68 -3.66
C VAL A 54 -14.03 4.56 -5.12
N ARG A 55 -13.11 4.22 -6.03
CA ARG A 55 -13.38 4.20 -7.49
C ARG A 55 -14.53 3.29 -7.91
N CYS A 56 -14.86 2.29 -7.09
CA CYS A 56 -15.97 1.36 -7.33
C CYS A 56 -17.20 1.66 -6.47
N ASP A 57 -17.15 2.67 -5.61
CA ASP A 57 -18.27 3.06 -4.75
C ASP A 57 -19.29 3.81 -5.63
N MET A 58 -20.56 3.40 -5.59
CA MET A 58 -21.64 4.06 -6.33
C MET A 58 -22.66 4.65 -5.36
N VAL A 59 -22.95 5.94 -5.51
CA VAL A 59 -24.03 6.60 -4.78
C VAL A 59 -25.34 6.35 -5.55
N PRO A 60 -26.36 5.69 -4.95
CA PRO A 60 -27.64 5.51 -5.61
C PRO A 60 -28.29 6.84 -5.96
N THR A 61 -28.86 6.98 -7.16
CA THR A 61 -29.45 8.25 -7.63
C THR A 61 -30.50 8.85 -6.69
N ARG A 62 -31.25 8.01 -5.97
CA ARG A 62 -32.25 8.46 -4.98
C ARG A 62 -31.67 9.05 -3.69
N LEU A 63 -30.35 8.97 -3.49
CA LEU A 63 -29.61 9.47 -2.32
C LEU A 63 -28.59 10.56 -2.69
N ALA A 64 -28.49 10.92 -3.97
CA ALA A 64 -27.59 11.95 -4.48
C ALA A 64 -28.15 13.36 -4.28
#